data_AF-A0A7Z0LVR2-F1
#
_entry.id   AF-A0A7Z0LVR2-F1
#
_cell.length_a   1.000
_cell.length_b   1.000
_cell.length_c   1.000
_cell.angle_alpha   90.00
_cell.angle_beta   90.00
_cell.angle_gamma   90.00
#
_symmetry.space_group_name_H-M   'P 1'
#
loop_
_entity.id
_entity.type
_entity.pdbx_description
1 polymer ?
#
loop_
_entity_poly.entity_id
_entity_poly.type
_entity_poly.pdbx_seq_one_letter_code
_entity_poly.pdbx_strand_id
1 'polypeptide(L)'
;MPVYFIAENENGNYGNLRVKIGISANVERRIGQLRTGSPYKLKLMGWIKPDDDRTLEKLLHQKYAPVNAHGEWFALDASNVFEELKRHSTSSFIATNENAFEIVSHDQDGVPEYLGSWQWGDAEIDEFCPSCGWGGGMDYNENYGGMRCLNCGLMESSL
;
A
#
# COMPACT_ATOMS: atom_id res chain seq x y z
N MET A 1 -6.23 -14.32 -7.43
CA MET A 1 -5.12 -14.16 -6.47
C MET A 1 -4.77 -12.69 -6.39
N PRO A 2 -4.35 -12.16 -5.24
CA PRO A 2 -3.88 -10.79 -5.17
C PRO A 2 -2.69 -10.52 -6.12
N VAL A 3 -2.74 -9.40 -6.84
CA VAL A 3 -1.59 -8.79 -7.51
C VAL A 3 -0.93 -7.86 -6.50
N TYR A 4 0.34 -8.07 -6.18
CA TYR A 4 1.07 -7.35 -5.13
C TYR A 4 2.17 -6.46 -5.69
N PHE A 5 2.57 -5.49 -4.87
CA PHE A 5 3.72 -4.62 -5.09
C PHE A 5 4.69 -4.75 -3.91
N ILE A 6 5.90 -5.25 -4.13
CA ILE A 6 6.93 -5.39 -3.08
C ILE A 6 8.12 -4.50 -3.43
N ALA A 7 8.52 -3.61 -2.53
CA ALA A 7 9.68 -2.75 -2.70
C ALA A 7 10.88 -3.21 -1.87
N GLU A 8 12.08 -2.92 -2.37
CA GLU A 8 13.29 -2.84 -1.54
C GLU A 8 13.23 -1.60 -0.64
N ASN A 9 13.64 -1.75 0.62
CA ASN A 9 13.50 -0.73 1.66
C ASN A 9 14.84 -0.37 2.34
N GLU A 10 15.93 -0.24 1.56
CA GLU A 10 17.25 0.09 2.14
C GLU A 10 17.59 1.58 2.13
N ASN A 11 17.18 2.34 1.10
CA ASN A 11 17.79 3.64 0.84
C ASN A 11 16.95 4.85 1.27
N GLY A 12 15.72 4.66 1.77
CA GLY A 12 14.80 5.75 2.13
C GLY A 12 14.39 6.67 0.98
N ASN A 13 14.94 6.49 -0.23
CA ASN A 13 14.57 7.23 -1.43
C ASN A 13 13.34 6.58 -2.09
N TYR A 14 12.18 7.20 -1.90
CA TYR A 14 10.91 6.71 -2.42
C TYR A 14 10.60 7.16 -3.87
N GLY A 15 11.47 7.98 -4.48
CA GLY A 15 11.38 8.39 -5.88
C GLY A 15 12.26 7.58 -6.83
N ASN A 16 12.77 6.41 -6.40
CA ASN A 16 13.42 5.43 -7.27
C ASN A 16 13.53 4.08 -6.54
N LEU A 17 12.40 3.39 -6.39
CA LEU A 17 12.32 2.09 -5.74
C LEU A 17 12.42 0.96 -6.76
N ARG A 18 13.09 -0.13 -6.38
CA ARG A 18 12.95 -1.40 -7.09
C ARG A 18 11.72 -2.11 -6.57
N VAL A 19 10.68 -2.14 -7.40
CA VAL A 19 9.37 -2.71 -7.08
C VAL A 19 9.13 -3.96 -7.91
N LYS A 20 8.83 -5.06 -7.22
CA LYS A 20 8.36 -6.30 -7.82
C LYS A 20 6.85 -6.28 -7.95
N ILE A 21 6.36 -6.61 -9.14
CA ILE A 21 4.94 -6.81 -9.41
C ILE A 21 4.72 -8.31 -9.66
N GLY A 22 3.83 -8.94 -8.90
CA GLY A 22 3.48 -10.33 -9.16
C GLY A 22 2.18 -10.77 -8.50
N ILE A 23 1.78 -12.03 -8.72
CA ILE A 23 0.59 -12.63 -8.09
C ILE A 23 0.95 -13.67 -7.03
N SER A 24 0.15 -13.75 -5.95
CA SER A 24 0.27 -14.84 -4.97
C SER A 24 -1.02 -15.02 -4.16
N ALA A 25 -1.41 -16.27 -3.89
CA ALA A 25 -2.49 -16.58 -2.95
C ALA A 25 -2.12 -16.25 -1.49
N ASN A 26 -0.82 -16.23 -1.16
CA ASN A 26 -0.32 -15.85 0.16
C ASN A 26 0.88 -14.91 0.00
N VAL A 27 0.62 -13.61 0.08
CA VAL A 27 1.61 -12.55 -0.15
C VAL A 27 2.66 -12.52 0.94
N GLU A 28 2.28 -12.69 2.21
CA GLU A 28 3.22 -12.72 3.35
C GLU A 28 4.26 -13.83 3.22
N ARG A 29 3.81 -15.07 2.94
CA ARG A 29 4.70 -16.21 2.71
C ARG A 29 5.62 -15.95 1.52
N ARG A 30 5.09 -15.34 0.46
CA ARG A 30 5.87 -15.01 -0.75
C ARG A 30 6.98 -14.00 -0.44
N ILE A 31 6.70 -12.96 0.33
CA ILE A 31 7.71 -11.99 0.79
C ILE A 31 8.80 -12.70 1.59
N GLY A 32 8.42 -13.59 2.52
CA GLY A 32 9.38 -14.38 3.30
C GLY A 32 10.34 -15.19 2.43
N GLN A 33 9.83 -15.84 1.38
CA GLN A 33 10.65 -16.59 0.40
C GLN A 33 11.56 -15.67 -0.43
N LEU A 34 11.07 -14.50 -0.83
CA LEU A 34 11.88 -13.55 -1.60
C LEU A 34 13.01 -12.97 -0.73
N ARG A 35 12.77 -12.74 0.56
CA ARG A 35 13.78 -12.26 1.51
C ARG A 35 14.97 -13.21 1.65
N THR A 36 14.76 -14.53 1.58
CA THR A 36 15.89 -15.49 1.70
C THR A 36 16.85 -15.45 0.51
N GLY A 37 16.41 -14.93 -0.65
CA GLY A 37 17.23 -14.81 -1.85
C GLY A 37 17.62 -13.36 -2.20
N SER A 38 17.24 -12.38 -1.39
CA SER A 38 17.51 -10.96 -1.63
C SER A 38 18.48 -10.44 -0.57
N PRO A 39 19.55 -9.72 -0.95
CA PRO A 39 20.40 -9.05 0.02
C PRO A 39 19.70 -7.84 0.67
N TYR A 40 18.62 -7.34 0.05
CA TYR A 40 17.88 -6.15 0.48
C TYR A 40 16.68 -6.49 1.36
N LYS A 41 16.36 -5.62 2.32
CA LYS A 41 15.10 -5.70 3.09
C LYS A 41 13.90 -5.45 2.18
N LEU A 42 13.06 -6.46 1.99
CA LEU A 42 11.82 -6.36 1.20
C LEU A 42 10.61 -6.03 2.06
N LYS A 43 9.75 -5.11 1.60
CA LYS A 43 8.49 -4.74 2.22
C LYS A 43 7.34 -4.69 1.21
N LEU A 44 6.14 -5.06 1.66
CA LEU A 44 4.91 -5.01 0.87
C LEU A 44 4.41 -3.56 0.82
N MET A 45 4.20 -2.99 -0.36
CA MET A 45 3.58 -1.67 -0.49
C MET A 45 2.05 -1.75 -0.47
N GLY A 46 1.49 -2.78 -1.10
CA GLY A 46 0.05 -2.97 -1.23
C GLY A 46 -0.28 -4.11 -2.20
N TRP A 47 -1.57 -4.36 -2.38
CA TRP A 47 -2.08 -5.37 -3.29
C TRP A 47 -3.46 -5.02 -3.84
N ILE A 48 -3.81 -5.63 -4.96
CA ILE A 48 -5.10 -5.53 -5.63
C ILE A 48 -5.72 -6.93 -5.65
N LYS A 49 -7.02 -7.03 -5.42
CA LYS A 49 -7.83 -8.25 -5.55
C LYS A 49 -8.68 -8.16 -6.82
N PRO A 50 -8.10 -8.42 -8.01
CA PRO A 50 -8.85 -8.36 -9.25
C PRO A 50 -9.70 -9.62 -9.44
N ASP A 51 -10.70 -9.51 -10.34
CA ASP A 51 -11.45 -10.65 -10.85
C ASP A 51 -10.57 -11.56 -11.74
N ASP A 52 -9.68 -10.95 -12.53
CA ASP A 52 -8.69 -11.64 -13.38
C ASP A 52 -7.26 -11.20 -13.04
N ASP A 53 -6.57 -12.05 -12.28
CA ASP A 53 -5.24 -11.77 -11.74
C ASP A 53 -4.14 -11.76 -12.78
N ARG A 54 -4.09 -12.76 -13.66
CA ARG A 54 -3.07 -12.88 -14.72
C ARG A 54 -3.20 -11.79 -15.77
N THR A 55 -4.43 -11.41 -16.12
CA THR A 55 -4.63 -10.31 -17.06
C THR A 55 -4.16 -8.99 -16.47
N LEU A 56 -4.48 -8.71 -15.19
CA LEU A 56 -3.99 -7.49 -14.52
C LEU A 56 -2.47 -7.48 -14.37
N GLU A 57 -1.86 -8.58 -13.92
CA GLU A 57 -0.39 -8.70 -13.80
C GLU A 57 0.30 -8.41 -15.13
N LYS A 58 -0.17 -9.04 -16.22
CA LYS A 58 0.37 -8.82 -17.56
C LYS A 58 0.21 -7.38 -18.02
N LEU A 59 -0.94 -6.76 -17.76
CA LEU A 59 -1.20 -5.36 -18.11
C LEU A 59 -0.25 -4.41 -17.36
N LEU A 60 -0.01 -4.66 -16.07
CA LEU A 60 0.93 -3.88 -15.27
C LEU A 60 2.37 -4.07 -15.74
N HIS A 61 2.79 -5.30 -16.05
CA HIS A 61 4.11 -5.55 -16.62
C HIS A 61 4.31 -4.85 -17.96
N GLN A 62 3.28 -4.81 -18.81
CA GLN A 62 3.32 -4.05 -20.07
C GLN A 62 3.38 -2.55 -19.84
N LYS A 63 2.56 -2.02 -18.91
CA LYS A 63 2.54 -0.61 -18.55
C LYS A 63 3.90 -0.12 -18.07
N TYR A 64 4.60 -0.91 -17.25
CA TYR A 64 5.89 -0.55 -16.66
C TYR A 64 7.10 -1.15 -17.39
N ALA A 65 6.90 -1.81 -18.53
CA ALA A 65 7.99 -2.36 -19.35
C ALA A 65 9.11 -1.35 -19.68
N PRO A 66 8.83 -0.05 -19.94
CA PRO A 66 9.89 0.93 -20.21
C PRO A 66 10.87 1.15 -19.06
N VAL A 67 10.46 0.83 -17.82
CA VAL A 67 11.25 0.96 -16.59
C VAL A 67 11.54 -0.41 -15.97
N ASN A 68 11.50 -1.47 -16.77
CA ASN A 68 11.88 -2.81 -16.32
C ASN A 68 13.36 -2.84 -15.93
N ALA A 69 13.63 -3.16 -14.67
CA ALA A 69 14.99 -3.28 -14.17
C ALA A 69 15.52 -4.70 -14.42
N HIS A 70 14.76 -5.72 -14.02
CA HIS A 70 15.13 -7.12 -14.25
C HIS A 70 13.92 -8.06 -14.03
N GLY A 71 13.46 -8.72 -15.09
CA GLY A 71 12.39 -9.71 -14.99
C GLY A 71 11.08 -9.09 -14.50
N GLU A 72 10.66 -9.44 -13.28
CA GLU A 72 9.43 -8.92 -12.65
C GLU A 72 9.69 -7.67 -11.76
N TRP A 73 10.90 -7.10 -11.82
CA TRP A 73 11.31 -5.92 -11.05
C TRP A 73 11.37 -4.68 -11.92
N PHE A 74 10.85 -3.57 -11.41
CA PHE A 74 10.68 -2.30 -12.11
C PHE A 74 11.22 -1.14 -11.25
N ALA A 75 11.81 -0.13 -11.89
CA ALA A 75 12.21 1.11 -11.22
C ALA A 75 11.01 2.07 -11.18
N LEU A 76 10.36 2.18 -10.02
CA LEU A 76 9.13 2.95 -9.83
C LEU A 76 9.22 3.88 -8.64
N ASP A 77 8.46 4.97 -8.70
CA ASP A 77 8.24 5.85 -7.58
C ASP A 77 7.11 5.30 -6.70
N ALA A 78 7.11 5.64 -5.42
CA ALA A 78 6.01 5.33 -4.53
C ALA A 78 4.67 5.85 -5.09
N SER A 79 4.66 7.06 -5.65
CA SER A 79 3.49 7.64 -6.31
C SER A 79 2.96 6.77 -7.47
N ASN A 80 3.83 6.11 -8.23
CA ASN A 80 3.37 5.24 -9.32
C ASN A 80 2.57 4.03 -8.80
N VAL A 81 2.96 3.49 -7.65
CA VAL A 81 2.26 2.38 -6.99
C VAL A 81 0.98 2.88 -6.32
N PHE A 82 1.06 4.03 -5.63
CA PHE A 82 -0.09 4.66 -4.98
C PHE A 82 -1.23 4.94 -5.97
N GLU A 83 -0.92 5.59 -7.10
CA GLU A 83 -1.90 5.89 -8.15
C GLU A 83 -2.51 4.63 -8.78
N GLU A 84 -1.71 3.56 -8.88
CA GLU A 84 -2.25 2.28 -9.35
C GLU A 84 -3.21 1.69 -8.32
N LEU A 85 -2.86 1.62 -7.04
CA LEU A 85 -3.77 1.15 -5.99
C LEU A 85 -5.05 1.99 -5.95
N LYS A 86 -4.93 3.32 -6.02
CA LYS A 86 -6.07 4.25 -6.01
C LYS A 86 -7.04 3.99 -7.17
N ARG A 87 -6.52 3.73 -8.38
CA ARG A 87 -7.34 3.40 -9.57
C ARG A 87 -8.23 2.17 -9.38
N HIS A 88 -7.80 1.21 -8.56
CA HIS A 88 -8.54 -0.02 -8.27
C HIS A 88 -9.47 0.10 -7.04
N SER A 89 -9.38 1.22 -6.30
CA SER A 89 -10.25 1.62 -5.19
C SER A 89 -10.68 0.46 -4.28
N THR A 90 -11.95 0.05 -4.32
CA THR A 90 -12.53 -0.97 -3.41
C THR A 90 -11.94 -2.38 -3.56
N SER A 91 -11.16 -2.63 -4.62
CA SER A 91 -10.42 -3.88 -4.80
C SER A 91 -8.96 -3.80 -4.36
N SER A 92 -8.45 -2.62 -3.99
CA SER A 92 -7.06 -2.40 -3.61
C SER A 92 -6.87 -2.20 -2.11
N PHE A 93 -5.63 -2.42 -1.68
CA PHE A 93 -5.20 -2.26 -0.31
C PHE A 93 -3.76 -1.74 -0.27
N ILE A 94 -3.48 -0.78 0.60
CA ILE A 94 -2.11 -0.44 1.03
C ILE A 94 -1.70 -1.37 2.17
N ALA A 95 -0.41 -1.66 2.28
CA ALA A 95 0.12 -2.28 3.48
C ALA A 95 0.26 -1.23 4.58
N THR A 96 -0.55 -1.35 5.63
CA THR A 96 -0.50 -0.44 6.76
C THR A 96 0.71 -0.72 7.65
N ASN A 97 1.27 0.33 8.24
CA ASN A 97 2.27 0.19 9.28
C ASN A 97 1.61 -0.30 10.58
N GLU A 98 2.24 -1.23 11.30
CA GLU A 98 1.75 -1.68 12.62
C GLU A 98 1.68 -0.53 13.64
N ASN A 99 2.51 0.50 13.44
CA ASN A 99 2.63 1.69 14.27
C ASN A 99 1.91 2.91 13.67
N ALA A 100 0.98 2.70 12.74
CA ALA A 100 0.15 3.79 12.24
C ALA A 100 -0.51 4.50 13.45
N PHE A 101 -0.55 5.84 13.41
CA PHE A 101 -1.09 6.69 14.50
C PHE A 101 -0.24 6.83 15.77
N GLU A 102 1.00 6.35 15.80
CA GLU A 102 1.93 6.74 16.86
C GLU A 102 2.33 8.22 16.70
N ILE A 103 2.35 8.98 17.81
CA ILE A 103 2.83 10.37 17.82
C ILE A 103 4.35 10.35 17.64
N VAL A 104 4.83 10.99 16.57
CA VAL A 104 6.26 11.02 16.22
C VAL A 104 6.91 12.33 16.65
N SER A 105 6.16 13.43 16.56
CA SER A 105 6.61 14.78 16.87
C SER A 105 5.44 15.66 17.33
N HIS A 106 5.77 16.86 17.80
CA HIS A 106 4.81 17.94 17.90
C HIS A 106 5.33 19.09 17.04
N ASP A 107 4.44 19.78 16.33
CA ASP A 107 4.79 20.96 15.55
C ASP A 107 5.10 22.17 16.45
N GLN A 108 5.35 23.34 15.84
CA GLN A 108 5.68 24.57 16.57
C GLN A 108 4.55 25.05 17.48
N ASP A 109 3.31 24.67 17.20
CA ASP A 109 2.11 25.04 17.95
C ASP A 109 1.73 23.96 18.99
N GLY A 110 2.51 22.90 19.11
CA GLY A 110 2.27 21.79 20.04
C GLY A 110 1.19 20.83 19.54
N VAL A 111 0.86 20.83 18.26
CA VAL A 111 -0.04 19.85 17.64
C VAL A 111 0.74 18.56 17.39
N PRO A 112 0.26 17.39 17.85
CA PRO A 112 0.92 16.12 17.61
C PRO A 112 0.91 15.74 16.13
N GLU A 113 2.08 15.39 15.59
CA GLU A 113 2.26 14.80 14.26
C GLU A 113 2.29 13.28 14.39
N TYR A 114 1.49 12.60 13.57
CA TYR A 114 1.29 11.16 13.62
C TYR A 114 2.04 10.44 12.49
N LEU A 115 2.45 9.20 12.75
CA LEU A 115 3.01 8.35 11.71
C LEU A 115 1.93 7.96 10.71
N GLY A 116 2.15 8.29 9.44
CA GLY A 116 1.27 7.93 8.34
C GLY A 116 1.04 6.41 8.24
N SER A 117 -0.16 6.05 7.79
CA SER A 117 -0.58 4.65 7.65
C SER A 117 0.23 3.90 6.61
N TRP A 118 0.79 4.61 5.63
CA TRP A 118 1.60 4.04 4.56
C TRP A 118 3.05 4.51 4.66
N GLN A 119 4.01 3.59 4.56
CA GLN A 119 5.41 3.93 4.81
C GLN A 119 6.05 4.83 3.73
N TRP A 120 5.50 4.82 2.53
CA TRP A 120 6.14 5.41 1.33
C TRP A 120 5.59 6.79 0.95
N GLY A 121 4.60 7.28 1.69
CA GLY A 121 3.95 8.56 1.46
C GLY A 121 2.68 8.69 2.27
N ASP A 122 2.03 9.83 2.17
CA ASP A 122 0.79 10.11 2.89
C ASP A 122 -0.39 9.49 2.13
N ALA A 123 -1.25 8.79 2.87
CA ALA A 123 -2.48 8.21 2.37
C ALA A 123 -3.64 8.85 3.13
N GLU A 124 -4.54 9.54 2.42
CA GLU A 124 -5.68 10.19 3.05
C GLU A 124 -6.69 9.15 3.53
N ILE A 125 -7.41 9.46 4.60
CA ILE A 125 -8.32 8.51 5.27
C ILE A 125 -9.54 8.13 4.42
N ASP A 126 -9.91 8.97 3.46
CA ASP A 126 -10.97 8.76 2.47
C ASP A 126 -10.46 8.01 1.22
N GLU A 127 -9.15 7.98 0.99
CA GLU A 127 -8.53 7.17 -0.06
C GLU A 127 -8.26 5.74 0.43
N PHE A 128 -7.65 5.61 1.61
CA PHE A 128 -7.29 4.33 2.19
C PHE A 128 -7.64 4.27 3.67
N CYS A 129 -8.32 3.19 4.07
CA CYS A 129 -8.62 2.97 5.47
C CYS A 129 -7.30 2.84 6.25
N PRO A 130 -7.07 3.66 7.26
CA PRO A 130 -5.77 3.71 7.92
C PRO A 130 -5.48 2.50 8.82
N SER A 131 -6.52 1.74 9.20
CA SER A 131 -6.36 0.49 9.95
C SER A 131 -6.09 -0.72 9.05
N CYS A 132 -6.95 -0.97 8.06
CA CYS A 132 -6.87 -2.18 7.23
C CYS A 132 -6.28 -1.96 5.83
N GLY A 133 -5.98 -0.72 5.48
CA GLY A 133 -5.40 -0.32 4.20
C GLY A 133 -6.35 -0.33 3.01
N TRP A 134 -7.65 -0.57 3.19
CA TRP A 134 -8.60 -0.73 2.08
C TRP A 134 -8.81 0.56 1.26
N GLY A 135 -8.69 0.48 -0.06
CA GLY A 135 -8.80 1.62 -1.00
C GLY A 135 -10.21 2.17 -1.25
N GLY A 136 -11.18 1.75 -0.46
CA GLY A 136 -12.47 2.44 -0.34
C GLY A 136 -12.51 3.46 0.80
N GLY A 137 -11.38 3.66 1.50
CA GLY A 137 -11.26 4.64 2.57
C GLY A 137 -12.22 4.44 3.74
N MET A 138 -12.46 5.55 4.41
CA MET A 138 -13.52 5.77 5.39
C MET A 138 -14.68 6.49 4.71
N ASP A 139 -15.91 6.03 4.95
CA ASP A 139 -17.12 6.60 4.34
C ASP A 139 -18.06 7.12 5.44
N TYR A 140 -18.76 8.24 5.20
CA TYR A 140 -19.65 8.81 6.20
C TYR A 140 -20.93 7.97 6.34
N ASN A 141 -21.22 7.51 7.55
CA ASN A 141 -22.42 6.73 7.83
C ASN A 141 -23.40 7.48 8.72
N GLU A 142 -24.55 7.88 8.16
CA GLU A 142 -25.61 8.61 8.88
C GLU A 142 -26.13 7.85 10.11
N ASN A 143 -26.22 6.52 10.06
CA ASN A 143 -26.75 5.74 11.18
C ASN A 143 -25.84 5.77 12.41
N TYR A 144 -24.54 6.01 12.21
CA TYR A 144 -23.54 6.09 13.28
C TYR A 144 -23.04 7.52 13.53
N GLY A 145 -23.43 8.48 12.68
CA GLY A 145 -23.06 9.89 12.83
C GLY A 145 -21.56 10.16 12.69
N GLY A 146 -20.84 9.39 11.86
CA GLY A 146 -19.39 9.53 11.70
C GLY A 146 -18.81 8.67 10.58
N MET A 147 -17.50 8.82 10.35
CA MET A 147 -16.79 8.09 9.31
C MET A 147 -16.57 6.63 9.70
N ARG A 148 -16.79 5.70 8.76
CA ARG A 148 -16.63 4.26 8.96
C ARG A 148 -16.02 3.57 7.75
N CYS A 149 -15.07 2.67 7.99
CA CYS A 149 -14.57 1.78 6.94
C CYS A 149 -15.59 0.66 6.66
N LEU A 150 -16.02 0.51 5.41
CA LEU A 150 -16.95 -0.56 5.03
C LEU A 150 -16.30 -1.96 5.01
N ASN A 151 -14.96 -2.04 4.90
CA ASN A 151 -14.23 -3.30 4.88
C ASN A 151 -13.91 -3.86 6.28
N CYS A 152 -13.31 -3.07 7.19
CA CYS A 152 -12.96 -3.55 8.54
C CYS A 152 -13.90 -3.06 9.64
N GLY A 153 -14.78 -2.11 9.35
CA GLY A 153 -15.72 -1.56 10.34
C GLY A 153 -15.13 -0.54 11.31
N LEU A 154 -13.88 -0.10 11.11
CA LEU A 154 -13.27 1.00 11.87
C LEU A 154 -14.22 2.21 11.86
N MET A 155 -14.41 2.84 13.02
CA MET A 155 -15.16 4.09 13.16
C MET A 155 -14.20 5.19 13.61
N GLU A 156 -14.43 6.42 13.18
CA GLU A 156 -13.62 7.59 13.56
C GLU A 156 -13.54 7.80 15.08
N SER A 157 -14.61 7.52 15.81
CA SER A 157 -14.64 7.59 17.28
C SER A 157 -13.71 6.60 17.99
N SER A 158 -13.11 5.67 17.24
CA SER A 158 -12.19 4.66 17.73
C SER A 158 -10.72 4.93 17.38
N LEU A 159 -10.43 6.05 16.71
CA LEU A 159 -9.09 6.51 16.36
C LEU A 159 -8.46 7.34 17.49
#